data_AF-A0A916RII2-F1
#
_entry.id   AF-A0A916RII2-F1
#
_cell.length_a   1.000
_cell.length_b   1.000
_cell.length_c   1.000
_cell.angle_alpha   90.00
_cell.angle_beta   90.00
_cell.angle_gamma   90.00
#
_symmetry.space_group_name_H-M   'P 1'
#
loop_
_entity.id
_entity.type
_entity.pdbx_description
1 polymer ?
#
loop_
_entity_poly.entity_id
_entity_poly.type
_entity_poly.pdbx_seq_one_letter_code
_entity_poly.pdbx_strand_id
1 'polypeptide(L)' 'MKSGKRTERVSWIAAINQSKMFAPLTFTGSCDRNLFENWLKIFLLPKLQQGKSYHTG' A
#
# COMPACT_ATOMS: atom_id res chain seq x y z
N MET A 1 -30.17 21.20 7.93
CA MET A 1 -28.81 20.74 7.57
C MET A 1 -28.90 19.32 7.04
N LYS A 2 -28.50 19.05 5.79
CA LYS A 2 -28.48 17.68 5.25
C LYS A 2 -27.28 16.96 5.86
N SER A 3 -27.53 16.00 6.75
CA SER A 3 -26.49 15.08 7.23
C SER A 3 -25.98 14.31 6.01
N GLY A 4 -24.79 14.66 5.52
CA GLY A 4 -24.17 13.90 4.44
C GLY A 4 -24.09 12.44 4.88
N LYS A 5 -24.59 11.51 4.05
CA LYS A 5 -24.48 10.08 4.33
C LYS A 5 -23.00 9.78 4.62
N ARG A 6 -22.67 9.50 5.89
CA ARG A 6 -21.36 8.96 6.29
C ARG A 6 -21.29 7.54 5.74
N THR A 7 -21.02 7.42 4.46
CA THR A 7 -20.52 6.17 3.88
C THR A 7 -19.13 5.95 4.45
N GLU A 8 -18.82 4.71 4.84
CA GLU A 8 -17.47 4.38 5.29
C GLU A 8 -16.46 4.80 4.22
N ARG A 9 -15.43 5.55 4.63
CA ARG A 9 -14.38 5.98 3.72
C ARG A 9 -13.44 4.80 3.49
N VAL A 10 -13.44 4.30 2.27
CA VAL A 10 -12.41 3.39 1.78
C VAL A 10 -11.24 4.24 1.27
N SER A 11 -10.09 4.09 1.92
CA SER A 11 -8.80 4.64 1.53
C SER A 11 -7.97 3.56 0.86
N TRP A 12 -6.85 3.94 0.24
CA TRP A 12 -5.93 3.00 -0.37
C TRP A 12 -4.48 3.49 -0.28
N ILE A 13 -3.55 2.54 -0.32
CA ILE A 13 -2.10 2.75 -0.32
C ILE A 13 -1.47 1.89 -1.42
N ALA A 14 -0.47 2.41 -2.10
CA ALA A 14 0.31 1.69 -3.11
C ALA A 14 1.72 2.27 -3.20
N ALA A 15 2.66 1.48 -3.70
CA ALA A 15 3.99 1.94 -4.08
C ALA A 15 4.02 2.33 -5.56
N ILE A 16 4.92 3.26 -5.91
CA ILE A 16 5.16 3.68 -7.30
C ILE A 16 6.65 3.49 -7.60
N ASN A 17 6.98 2.81 -8.70
CA ASN A 17 8.33 2.65 -9.21
C ASN A 17 8.30 2.85 -10.73
N GLN A 18 9.13 3.75 -11.27
CA GLN A 18 9.19 4.05 -12.71
C GLN A 18 7.80 4.29 -13.32
N SER A 19 6.97 5.11 -12.65
CA SER A 19 5.59 5.41 -13.04
C SER A 19 4.63 4.21 -13.07
N LYS A 20 5.05 3.03 -12.59
CA LYS A 20 4.20 1.86 -12.40
C LYS A 20 3.80 1.71 -10.95
N MET A 21 2.49 1.59 -10.72
CA MET A 21 1.93 1.30 -9.41
C MET A 21 2.07 -0.19 -9.08
N PHE A 22 2.42 -0.51 -7.84
CA PHE A 22 2.49 -1.89 -7.36
C PHE A 22 2.22 -1.96 -5.85
N ALA A 23 1.91 -3.16 -5.37
CA ALA A 23 1.47 -3.40 -3.99
C ALA A 23 0.25 -2.55 -3.53
N PRO A 24 -0.84 -2.44 -4.32
CA PRO A 24 -2.02 -1.72 -3.86
C PRO A 24 -2.72 -2.47 -2.71
N LEU A 25 -3.25 -1.71 -1.75
CA LEU A 25 -4.08 -2.20 -0.65
C LEU A 25 -5.18 -1.17 -0.37
N THR A 26 -6.42 -1.62 -0.28
CA THR A 26 -7.55 -0.82 0.20
C THR A 26 -7.79 -1.07 1.68
N PHE A 27 -8.22 -0.05 2.41
CA PHE A 27 -8.53 -0.15 3.84
C PHE A 27 -9.59 0.87 4.23
N THR A 28 -10.31 0.62 5.32
CA THR A 28 -11.27 1.57 5.89
C THR A 28 -10.59 2.42 6.97
N GLY A 29 -10.98 3.69 7.06
CA GLY A 29 -10.42 4.61 8.06
C GLY A 29 -9.11 5.26 7.60
N SER A 30 -8.22 5.50 8.56
CA SER A 30 -6.98 6.28 8.37
C SER A 30 -5.75 5.39 8.27
N CYS A 31 -4.74 5.84 7.52
CA CYS A 31 -3.46 5.17 7.45
C CYS A 31 -2.68 5.44 8.74
N ASP A 32 -2.63 4.46 9.64
CA ASP A 32 -1.80 4.53 10.84
C ASP A 32 -0.47 3.78 10.64
N ARG A 33 0.41 3.91 11.63
CA ARG A 33 1.73 3.28 11.61
C ARG A 33 1.66 1.77 11.51
N ASN A 34 0.72 1.13 12.21
CA ASN A 34 0.59 -0.33 12.20
C ASN A 34 0.12 -0.83 10.83
N LEU A 35 -0.86 -0.16 10.23
CA LEU A 35 -1.32 -0.45 8.87
C LEU A 35 -0.18 -0.29 7.86
N PHE A 36 0.58 0.80 7.94
CA PHE A 36 1.72 1.04 7.06
C PHE A 36 2.82 -0.01 7.22
N GLU A 37 3.23 -0.33 8.45
CA GLU A 37 4.29 -1.32 8.70
C GLU A 37 3.88 -2.73 8.27
N ASN A 38 2.61 -3.10 8.48
CA ASN A 38 2.07 -4.38 8.02
C ASN A 38 2.02 -4.43 6.49
N TRP A 39 1.53 -3.37 5.84
CA TRP A 39 1.53 -3.27 4.39
C TRP A 39 2.95 -3.38 3.80
N LEU A 40 3.91 -2.69 4.41
CA LEU A 40 5.31 -2.71 4.01
C LEU A 40 5.88 -4.13 4.07
N LYS A 41 5.72 -4.83 5.20
CA LYS A 41 6.26 -6.17 5.43
C LYS A 41 5.61 -7.24 4.56
N ILE A 42 4.29 -7.20 4.41
CA ILE A 42 3.52 -8.28 3.78
C ILE A 42 3.41 -8.09 2.26
N PHE A 43 3.28 -6.86 1.78
CA PHE A 43 3.00 -6.60 0.37
C PHE A 43 4.17 -5.98 -0.39
N LEU A 44 4.86 -5.00 0.19
CA LEU A 44 5.87 -4.24 -0.53
C LEU A 44 7.25 -4.95 -0.55
N LEU A 45 7.78 -5.33 0.62
CA LEU A 45 9.11 -5.94 0.72
C LEU A 45 9.27 -7.22 -0.12
N PRO A 46 8.30 -8.17 -0.15
CA PRO A 46 8.44 -9.37 -0.97
C PRO A 46 8.53 -9.09 -2.47
N LYS A 47 7.87 -8.02 -2.94
CA LYS A 47 7.92 -7.59 -4.35
C LYS A 47 9.23 -6.89 -4.70
N LEU A 48 9.85 -6.20 -3.74
CA LEU A 48 11.15 -5.56 -3.92
C LEU A 48 12.30 -6.57 -3.94
N GLN A 49 12.22 -7.64 -3.14
CA GLN A 49 13.24 -8.70 -3.12
C GLN A 49 13.31 -9.48 -4.44
N GLN A 50 12.16 -9.69 -5.11
CA GLN A 50 12.14 -10.31 -6.45
C GLN A 50 12.87 -9.47 -7.51
N GLY A 51 12.97 -8.15 -7.33
CA GLY A 51 13.66 -7.24 -8.25
C GLY A 51 15.17 -7.11 -8.05
N LYS A 52 15.74 -7.73 -7.00
CA LYS A 52 17.17 -7.66 -6.67
C LYS A 52 17.85 -9.02 -6.77
N SER A 53 17.74 -9.66 -7.93
CA SER A 53 18.76 -10.63 -8.33
C SER A 53 19.90 -9.86 -8.98
N TYR A 54 20.79 -9.29 -8.16
CA TYR A 54 22.09 -8.88 -8.68
C TYR A 54 22.80 -10.14 -9.14
N HIS A 55 22.97 -10.24 -10.46
CA HIS A 55 24.06 -10.95 -11.10
C HIS A 55 25.33 -10.75 -10.25
N THR A 56 25.75 -11.78 -9.53
CA THR A 56 27.14 -11.89 -9.08
C THR A 56 27.75 -12.91 -10.03
N GLY A 57 28.82 -12.50 -10.71
CA GLY A 57 29.39 -13.18 -11.88
C GLY A 57 30.05 -14.52 -11.59
#